data_AF-A0A812IQB1-F1
#
_entry.id   AF-A0A812IQB1-F1
#
_cell.length_a   1.000
_cell.length_b   1.000
_cell.length_c   1.000
_cell.angle_alpha   90.00
_cell.angle_beta   90.00
_cell.angle_gamma   90.00
#
_symmetry.space_group_name_H-M   'P 1'
#
loop_
_entity.id
_entity.type
_entity.pdbx_description
1 polymer ?
#
loop_
_entity_poly.entity_id
_entity_poly.type
_entity_poly.pdbx_seq_one_letter_code
_entity_poly.pdbx_strand_id
1 'polypeptide(L)'
;MVTDVNCRLARDICSLFNVTEFPAIMYGSPYGLQQYDKPLSELSSFAEALSETCSPERPDLCSERLQKQLEVLSGSSLEDLKSQLEENKARQQDLIS
;
A
#
# COMPACT_ATOMS: atom_id res chain seq x y z
N MET A 1 5.39 4.85 12.64
CA MET A 1 6.79 4.37 12.60
C MET A 1 7.49 5.09 11.47
N VAL A 2 8.75 5.48 11.64
CA VAL A 2 9.57 6.10 10.58
C VAL A 2 10.82 5.25 10.43
N THR A 3 11.20 4.92 9.18
CA THR A 3 12.34 4.05 8.88
C THR A 3 13.06 4.54 7.63
N ASP A 4 14.37 4.31 7.60
CA ASP A 4 15.21 4.56 6.44
C ASP A 4 15.56 3.25 5.73
N VAL A 5 15.60 3.28 4.40
CA VAL A 5 16.02 2.14 3.58
C VAL A 5 17.19 2.58 2.70
N ASN A 6 18.35 1.95 2.90
CA ASN A 6 19.51 2.18 2.06
C ASN A 6 19.43 1.31 0.80
N CYS A 7 18.99 1.88 -0.31
CA CYS A 7 18.84 1.16 -1.58
C CYS A 7 20.15 0.66 -2.20
N ARG A 8 21.33 1.07 -1.70
CA ARG A 8 22.60 0.43 -2.11
C ARG A 8 22.78 -0.94 -1.48
N LEU A 9 22.22 -1.16 -0.29
CA LEU A 9 22.29 -2.43 0.44
C LEU A 9 21.04 -3.28 0.22
N ALA A 10 19.87 -2.64 0.13
CA ALA A 10 18.56 -3.27 0.02
C ALA A 10 17.95 -3.05 -1.38
N ARG A 11 18.68 -3.43 -2.44
CA ARG A 11 18.26 -3.21 -3.83
C ARG A 11 16.90 -3.82 -4.14
N ASP A 12 16.64 -5.04 -3.67
CA ASP A 12 15.42 -5.78 -3.99
C ASP A 12 14.16 -5.08 -3.46
N ILE A 13 14.24 -4.51 -2.24
CA ILE A 13 13.14 -3.73 -1.65
C ILE A 13 12.88 -2.48 -2.48
N CYS A 14 13.93 -1.76 -2.89
CA CYS A 14 13.76 -0.52 -3.65
C CYS A 14 13.24 -0.79 -5.07
N SER A 15 13.64 -1.91 -5.69
CA SER A 15 13.08 -2.38 -6.96
C SER A 15 11.61 -2.76 -6.83
N LEU A 16 11.21 -3.44 -5.74
CA LEU A 16 9.81 -3.83 -5.51
C LEU A 16 8.86 -2.61 -5.49
N PHE A 17 9.34 -1.50 -4.94
CA PHE A 17 8.59 -0.24 -4.88
C PHE A 17 8.92 0.72 -6.03
N ASN A 18 9.62 0.28 -7.08
CA ASN A 18 10.01 1.06 -8.24
C ASN A 18 10.68 2.41 -7.89
N VAL A 19 11.54 2.43 -6.87
CA VAL A 19 12.26 3.65 -6.45
C VAL A 19 13.34 3.97 -7.49
N THR A 20 13.11 4.99 -8.29
CA THR A 20 14.03 5.44 -9.36
C THR A 20 14.73 6.76 -9.04
N GLU A 21 14.17 7.56 -8.14
CA GLU A 21 14.70 8.88 -7.73
C GLU A 21 14.96 8.90 -6.22
N PHE A 22 16.03 9.60 -5.81
CA PHE A 22 16.47 9.67 -4.42
C PHE A 22 16.57 11.11 -3.94
N PRO A 23 16.14 11.43 -2.69
CA PRO A 23 15.39 10.55 -1.80
C PRO A 23 13.94 10.34 -2.28
N ALA A 24 13.42 9.12 -2.11
CA ALA A 24 11.99 8.83 -2.23
C ALA A 24 11.38 8.68 -0.85
N ILE A 25 10.28 9.39 -0.59
CA ILE A 25 9.54 9.32 0.66
C ILE A 25 8.28 8.49 0.40
N MET A 26 8.10 7.42 1.16
CA MET A 26 6.94 6.52 1.06
C MET A 26 6.15 6.55 2.38
N TYR A 27 4.83 6.52 2.33
CA TYR A 27 3.95 6.57 3.50
C TYR A 27 2.79 5.55 3.40
N GLY A 28 2.16 5.25 4.54
CA GLY A 28 1.00 4.34 4.62
C GLY A 28 1.33 2.98 5.25
N SER A 29 0.56 1.96 4.89
CA SER A 29 0.70 0.59 5.41
C SER A 29 1.89 -0.13 4.76
N PRO A 30 2.60 -1.04 5.47
CA PRO A 30 3.68 -1.85 4.89
C PRO A 30 3.29 -2.64 3.64
N TYR A 31 2.01 -2.98 3.50
CA TYR A 31 1.47 -3.73 2.37
C TYR A 31 0.92 -2.85 1.24
N GLY A 32 0.93 -1.52 1.42
CA GLY A 32 0.31 -0.56 0.51
C GLY A 32 0.93 0.82 0.65
N LEU A 33 2.27 0.89 0.54
CA LEU A 33 3.00 2.15 0.60
C LEU A 33 2.68 3.02 -0.62
N GLN A 34 2.46 4.30 -0.37
CA GLN A 34 2.23 5.33 -1.38
C GLN A 34 3.43 6.27 -1.43
N GLN A 35 3.78 6.75 -2.62
CA GLN A 35 4.84 7.74 -2.78
C GLN A 35 4.33 9.12 -2.42
N TYR A 36 5.10 9.85 -1.61
CA TYR A 36 4.88 11.27 -1.36
C TYR A 36 5.45 12.07 -2.54
N ASP A 37 4.58 12.83 -3.20
CA ASP A 37 4.85 13.54 -4.45
C ASP A 37 4.76 15.07 -4.31
N LYS A 38 4.57 15.58 -3.10
CA LYS A 38 4.44 17.01 -2.80
C LYS A 38 5.79 17.65 -2.43
N PRO A 39 5.88 18.99 -2.44
CA PRO A 39 7.10 19.69 -2.00
C PRO A 39 7.51 19.32 -0.58
N LEU A 40 8.83 19.30 -0.33
CA LEU A 40 9.37 19.02 1.02
C LEU A 40 8.89 20.03 2.07
N SER A 41 8.61 21.27 1.66
CA SER A 41 8.05 22.31 2.54
C SER A 41 6.66 21.97 3.08
N GLU A 42 5.91 21.10 2.41
CA GLU A 42 4.57 20.65 2.83
C GLU A 42 4.62 19.36 3.65
N LEU A 43 5.80 18.74 3.81
CA LEU A 43 5.91 17.41 4.42
C LEU A 43 5.45 17.40 5.88
N SER A 44 5.74 18.44 6.65
CA SER A 44 5.29 18.54 8.05
C SER A 44 3.77 18.59 8.13
N SER A 45 3.14 19.48 7.35
CA SER A 45 1.69 19.64 7.33
C SER A 45 0.99 18.39 6.79
N PHE A 46 1.59 17.72 5.81
CA PHE A 46 1.12 16.41 5.33
C PHE A 46 1.20 15.36 6.44
N ALA A 47 2.33 15.26 7.13
CA ALA A 47 2.52 14.29 8.21
C ALA A 47 1.57 14.54 9.39
N GLU A 48 1.25 15.79 9.71
CA GLU A 48 0.25 16.17 10.72
C GLU A 48 -1.18 15.79 10.29
N ALA A 49 -1.47 15.84 8.99
CA ALA A 49 -2.75 15.46 8.42
C ALA A 49 -2.90 13.94 8.19
N LEU A 50 -1.82 13.15 8.35
CA LEU A 50 -1.89 11.70 8.28
C LEU A 50 -2.69 11.17 9.48
N SER A 51 -3.97 10.90 9.23
CA SER A 51 -4.76 10.07 10.12
C SER A 51 -4.33 8.61 10.00
N GLU A 52 -4.74 7.79 10.96
CA GLU A 52 -4.72 6.35 10.79
C GLU A 52 -5.38 5.98 9.44
N THR A 53 -4.74 5.09 8.70
CA THR A 53 -5.21 4.64 7.39
C THR A 53 -6.19 3.50 7.57
N CYS A 54 -7.24 3.47 6.74
CA CYS A 54 -8.11 2.29 6.53
C CYS A 54 -7.29 0.99 6.51
N SER A 55 -7.59 0.08 7.44
CA SER A 55 -6.92 -1.22 7.56
C SER A 55 -7.91 -2.28 8.07
N PRO A 56 -7.60 -3.58 7.93
CA PRO A 56 -8.45 -4.63 8.52
C PRO A 56 -8.61 -4.52 10.04
N GLU A 57 -7.60 -3.94 10.72
CA GLU A 57 -7.61 -3.70 12.17
C GLU A 57 -8.40 -2.44 12.55
N ARG A 58 -8.55 -1.49 11.61
CA ARG A 58 -9.30 -0.24 11.73
C ARG A 58 -10.26 -0.03 10.55
N PRO A 59 -11.27 -0.90 10.41
CA PRO A 59 -12.24 -0.81 9.33
C PRO A 59 -13.11 0.45 9.44
N ASP A 60 -13.24 1.04 10.64
CA ASP A 60 -13.91 2.31 10.90
C ASP A 60 -13.36 3.47 10.07
N LEU A 61 -12.10 3.38 9.65
CA LEU A 61 -11.41 4.40 8.87
C LEU A 61 -11.54 4.19 7.35
N CYS A 62 -12.21 3.11 6.93
CA CYS A 62 -12.44 2.79 5.53
C CYS A 62 -13.68 3.47 4.97
N SER A 63 -13.64 3.88 3.70
CA SER A 63 -14.87 4.23 2.98
C SER A 63 -15.86 3.05 2.98
N GLU A 64 -17.16 3.31 2.91
CA GLU A 64 -18.19 2.24 2.91
C GLU A 64 -17.91 1.14 1.87
N ARG A 65 -17.37 1.51 0.70
CA ARG A 65 -16.97 0.56 -0.34
C ARG A 65 -15.89 -0.39 0.15
N LEU A 66 -14.85 0.14 0.79
CA LEU A 66 -13.73 -0.64 1.33
C LEU A 66 -14.15 -1.45 2.56
N GLN A 67 -15.05 -0.93 3.40
CA GLN A 67 -15.62 -1.69 4.51
C GLN A 67 -16.37 -2.92 4.02
N LYS A 68 -17.25 -2.78 3.02
CA LYS A 68 -17.96 -3.91 2.42
C LYS A 68 -17.01 -4.92 1.78
N GLN A 69 -15.94 -4.46 1.14
CA GLN A 69 -14.92 -5.36 0.61
C GLN A 69 -14.19 -6.11 1.73
N LEU A 70 -13.84 -5.45 2.83
CA LEU A 70 -13.24 -6.09 3.99
C LEU A 70 -14.18 -7.13 4.62
N GLU A 71 -15.48 -6.86 4.73
CA GLU A 71 -16.47 -7.82 5.23
C GLU A 71 -16.56 -9.06 4.34
N VAL A 72 -16.63 -8.87 3.02
CA VAL A 72 -16.67 -9.98 2.04
C VAL A 72 -15.39 -10.82 2.13
N LEU A 73 -14.23 -10.17 2.19
CA LEU A 73 -12.94 -10.86 2.27
C LEU A 73 -12.78 -11.58 3.61
N SER A 74 -13.23 -10.98 4.71
CA SER A 74 -13.18 -11.59 6.04
C SER A 74 -14.15 -12.77 6.20
N GLY A 75 -15.25 -12.78 5.44
CA GLY A 75 -16.24 -13.87 5.42
C GLY A 75 -15.96 -14.96 4.39
N SER A 76 -14.97 -14.78 3.51
CA SER A 76 -14.64 -15.74 2.45
C SER A 76 -13.80 -16.90 2.98
N SER A 77 -13.90 -18.08 2.36
CA SER A 77 -13.01 -19.19 2.69
C SER A 77 -11.59 -18.95 2.17
N LEU A 78 -10.61 -19.68 2.72
CA LEU A 78 -9.23 -19.58 2.28
C LEU A 78 -9.04 -20.06 0.83
N GLU A 79 -9.81 -21.06 0.39
CA GLU A 79 -9.90 -21.45 -1.02
C GLU A 79 -10.44 -20.31 -1.89
N ASP A 80 -11.53 -19.64 -1.50
CA ASP A 80 -12.13 -18.55 -2.28
C ASP A 80 -11.18 -17.36 -2.42
N LEU A 81 -10.49 -17.00 -1.34
CA LEU A 81 -9.48 -15.94 -1.33
C LEU A 81 -8.30 -16.28 -2.25
N LYS A 82 -7.85 -17.54 -2.28
CA LYS A 82 -6.79 -17.99 -3.20
C LYS A 82 -7.24 -17.91 -4.65
N SER A 83 -8.45 -18.34 -4.96
CA SER A 83 -9.00 -18.24 -6.32
C SER A 83 -9.08 -16.79 -6.79
N GLN A 84 -9.59 -15.88 -5.95
CA GLN A 84 -9.63 -14.45 -6.26
C GLN A 84 -8.23 -13.84 -6.43
N LEU A 85 -7.24 -14.29 -5.66
CA LEU A 85 -5.86 -13.84 -5.80
C LEU A 85 -5.27 -14.23 -7.16
N GLU A 86 -5.46 -15.47 -7.60
CA GLU A 86 -4.97 -15.95 -8.89
C GLU A 86 -5.64 -15.23 -10.08
N GLU A 87 -6.94 -14.97 -10.00
CA GLU A 87 -7.66 -14.17 -11.00
C GLU A 87 -7.13 -12.72 -11.09
N ASN A 88 -6.84 -12.09 -9.95
CA ASN A 88 -6.30 -10.73 -9.93
C ASN A 88 -4.86 -10.68 -10.45
N LYS A 89 -4.03 -11.69 -10.13
CA LYS A 89 -2.68 -11.81 -10.69
C LYS A 89 -2.69 -11.97 -12.20
N ALA A 90 -3.59 -12.82 -12.74
CA ALA A 90 -3.76 -12.98 -14.18
C ALA A 90 -4.16 -11.67 -14.85
N ARG A 91 -5.17 -10.97 -14.29
CA ARG A 91 -5.58 -9.63 -14.77
C ARG A 91 -4.46 -8.59 -14.71
N GLN A 92 -3.63 -8.60 -13.67
CA GLN A 92 -2.47 -7.71 -13.60
C GLN A 92 -1.43 -8.04 -14.67
N GLN A 93 -1.17 -9.33 -14.95
CA GLN A 93 -0.26 -9.73 -16.01
C GLN A 93 -0.75 -9.30 -17.40
N ASP A 94 -2.05 -9.44 -17.67
CA ASP A 94 -2.65 -9.02 -18.94
C ASP A 94 -2.60 -7.49 -19.15
N LEU A 95 -2.60 -6.71 -18.07
CA LEU A 95 -2.47 -5.24 -18.14
C LEU A 95 -1.03 -4.77 -18.41
N ILE A 96 -0.04 -5.66 -18.25
CA ILE A 96 1.39 -5.36 -18.38
C ILE A 96 1.97 -6.01 -19.66
N SER A 97 1.19 -6.84 -20.37
CA SER A 97 1.53 -7.43 -21.69
C SER A 97 1.05 -6.57 -22.85
#